data_AF-A0A2N5YR22-F1
#
_entry.id   AF-A0A2N5YR22-F1
#
_cell.length_a   1.000
_cell.length_b   1.000
_cell.length_c   1.000
_cell.angle_alpha   90.00
_cell.angle_beta   90.00
_cell.angle_gamma   90.00
#
_symmetry.space_group_name_H-M   'P 1'
#
loop_
_entity.id
_entity.type
_entity.pdbx_description
1 polymer ?
#
loop_
_entity_poly.entity_id
_entity_poly.type
_entity_poly.pdbx_seq_one_letter_code
_entity_poly.pdbx_strand_id
1 'polypeptide(L)'
;MKIINREISWLHFNSRLLQEASNPDVPLMERVKFLGIYSNNLDEFYRVRVASINRLIKFNKANYPEKVEEASVLRTEILNYIQERQKDFTAIKDKLFKELEVNNLYILNEKTLKN
;
A
#
# COMPACT_ATOMS: atom_id res chain seq x y z
N MET A 1 -7.40 -4.21 27.17
CA MET A 1 -6.50 -4.30 26.01
C MET A 1 -7.34 -4.13 24.75
N LYS A 2 -7.12 -3.07 23.95
CA LYS A 2 -7.94 -2.80 22.76
C LYS A 2 -7.43 -3.68 21.62
N ILE A 3 -8.27 -4.57 21.09
CA ILE A 3 -7.93 -5.44 19.96
C ILE A 3 -7.99 -4.59 18.69
N ILE A 4 -6.92 -4.59 17.89
CA ILE A 4 -6.87 -3.91 16.59
C ILE A 4 -7.47 -4.84 15.53
N ASN A 5 -8.22 -4.28 14.59
CA ASN A 5 -8.75 -5.05 13.47
C ASN A 5 -7.62 -5.70 12.66
N ARG A 6 -7.77 -7.00 12.32
CA ARG A 6 -6.78 -7.78 11.59
C ARG A 6 -6.32 -7.13 10.28
N GLU A 7 -7.24 -6.55 9.52
CA GLU A 7 -6.94 -5.96 8.22
C GLU A 7 -6.11 -4.69 8.37
N ILE A 8 -6.40 -3.88 9.40
CA ILE A 8 -5.60 -2.71 9.76
C ILE A 8 -4.21 -3.14 10.25
N SER A 9 -4.12 -4.17 11.10
CA SER A 9 -2.82 -4.72 11.53
C SER A 9 -2.00 -5.23 10.36
N TRP A 10 -2.63 -5.85 9.35
CA TRP A 10 -1.95 -6.30 8.14
C TRP A 10 -1.40 -5.11 7.33
N LEU A 11 -2.15 -4.02 7.20
CA LEU A 11 -1.68 -2.80 6.53
C LEU A 11 -0.48 -2.16 7.25
N HIS A 12 -0.50 -2.16 8.58
CA HIS A 12 0.66 -1.74 9.39
C HIS A 12 1.88 -2.62 9.12
N PHE A 13 1.70 -3.94 9.02
CA PHE A 13 2.79 -4.83 8.64
C PHE A 13 3.33 -4.49 7.24
N ASN A 14 2.44 -4.33 6.25
CA ASN A 14 2.87 -4.00 4.89
C ASN A 14 3.62 -2.65 4.84
N SER A 15 3.20 -1.66 5.63
CA SER A 15 3.89 -0.36 5.72
C SER A 15 5.34 -0.44 6.22
N ARG A 16 5.74 -1.53 6.90
CA ARG A 16 7.14 -1.73 7.28
C ARG A 16 8.05 -1.92 6.07
N LEU A 17 7.52 -2.43 4.96
CA LEU A 17 8.28 -2.49 3.70
C LEU A 17 8.61 -1.09 3.16
N LEU A 18 7.76 -0.09 3.40
CA LEU A 18 8.09 1.30 3.08
C LEU A 18 9.20 1.83 3.99
N GLN A 19 9.25 1.39 5.25
CA GLN A 19 10.34 1.75 6.16
C GLN A 19 11.67 1.19 5.63
N GLU A 20 11.71 -0.09 5.24
CA GLU A 20 12.89 -0.70 4.61
C GLU A 20 13.27 0.00 3.29
N ALA A 21 12.30 0.33 2.45
CA ALA A 21 12.54 1.09 1.22
C ALA A 21 13.09 2.50 1.46
N SER A 22 12.83 3.09 2.64
CA SER A 22 13.32 4.41 3.02
C SER A 22 14.67 4.40 3.75
N ASN A 23 15.12 3.22 4.22
CA ASN A 23 16.27 3.08 5.10
C ASN A 23 17.61 3.18 4.33
N PRO A 24 18.43 4.23 4.53
CA PRO A 24 19.69 4.38 3.80
C PRO A 24 20.73 3.28 4.07
N ASP A 25 20.60 2.52 5.17
CA ASP A 25 21.48 1.39 5.48
C ASP A 25 21.18 0.15 4.60
N VAL A 26 20.03 0.14 3.91
CA VAL A 26 19.66 -0.89 2.95
C VAL A 26 20.23 -0.53 1.56
N PRO A 27 20.89 -1.47 0.85
CA PRO A 27 21.40 -1.22 -0.49
C PRO A 27 20.34 -0.66 -1.44
N LEU A 28 20.72 0.32 -2.28
CA LEU A 28 19.79 1.08 -3.12
C LEU A 28 18.85 0.18 -3.95
N MET A 29 19.38 -0.89 -4.55
CA MET A 29 18.55 -1.78 -5.36
C MET A 29 17.59 -2.63 -4.52
N GLU A 30 17.96 -3.00 -3.30
CA GLU A 30 17.05 -3.71 -2.38
C GLU A 30 15.91 -2.79 -1.92
N ARG A 31 16.18 -1.50 -1.69
CA ARG A 31 15.14 -0.50 -1.41
C ARG A 31 14.12 -0.37 -2.55
N VAL A 32 14.59 -0.37 -3.80
CA VAL A 32 13.71 -0.38 -4.98
C VAL A 32 12.86 -1.66 -5.03
N LYS A 33 13.45 -2.83 -4.72
CA LYS A 33 12.70 -4.09 -4.62
C LYS A 33 11.63 -4.04 -3.53
N PHE A 34 11.92 -3.45 -2.37
CA PHE A 34 10.92 -3.31 -1.29
C PHE A 34 9.70 -2.49 -1.74
N LEU A 35 9.87 -1.45 -2.57
CA LEU A 35 8.71 -0.76 -3.17
C LEU A 35 7.88 -1.70 -4.05
N GLY A 36 8.54 -2.53 -4.86
CA GLY A 36 7.86 -3.55 -5.68
C GLY A 36 7.09 -4.57 -4.84
N ILE A 37 7.70 -5.09 -3.77
CA ILE A 37 7.08 -6.04 -2.85
C ILE A 37 5.88 -5.39 -2.14
N TYR A 38 6.02 -4.16 -1.65
CA TYR A 38 4.93 -3.41 -1.03
C TYR A 38 3.72 -3.30 -1.95
N SER A 39 3.94 -2.91 -3.22
CA SER A 39 2.88 -2.75 -4.22
C SER A 39 2.20 -4.09 -4.55
N ASN A 40 2.98 -5.15 -4.79
CA ASN A 40 2.41 -6.47 -5.08
C ASN A 40 1.56 -7.01 -3.91
N ASN A 41 2.01 -6.80 -2.67
CA ASN A 41 1.25 -7.17 -1.49
C ASN A 41 -0.04 -6.35 -1.37
N LEU A 42 0.03 -5.04 -1.62
CA LEU A 42 -1.14 -4.17 -1.57
C LEU A 42 -2.18 -4.55 -2.63
N ASP A 43 -1.74 -4.90 -3.84
CA ASP A 43 -2.62 -5.39 -4.90
C ASP A 43 -3.34 -6.69 -4.49
N GLU A 44 -2.63 -7.63 -3.88
CA GLU A 44 -3.23 -8.87 -3.35
C GLU A 44 -4.24 -8.57 -2.23
N PHE A 45 -3.91 -7.62 -1.35
CA PHE A 45 -4.83 -7.16 -0.31
C PHE A 45 -6.13 -6.58 -0.90
N TYR A 46 -6.04 -5.79 -1.97
CA TYR A 46 -7.24 -5.31 -2.68
C TYR A 46 -8.06 -6.45 -3.27
N ARG A 47 -7.39 -7.37 -4.00
CA ARG A 47 -8.06 -8.51 -4.67
C ARG A 47 -8.78 -9.42 -3.69
N VAL A 48 -8.19 -9.67 -2.52
CA VAL A 48 -8.72 -10.64 -1.56
C VAL A 48 -9.51 -9.97 -0.44
N ARG A 49 -8.89 -9.04 0.30
CA ARG A 49 -9.46 -8.51 1.55
C ARG A 49 -10.52 -7.45 1.29
N VAL A 50 -10.21 -6.44 0.47
CA VAL A 50 -11.18 -5.38 0.14
C VAL A 50 -12.38 -5.95 -0.62
N ALA A 51 -12.15 -6.89 -1.55
CA ALA A 51 -13.24 -7.59 -2.24
C ALA A 51 -14.15 -8.35 -1.27
N SER A 52 -13.59 -9.03 -0.27
CA SER A 52 -14.38 -9.76 0.74
C SER A 52 -15.23 -8.82 1.61
N ILE A 53 -14.67 -7.69 2.04
CA ILE A 53 -15.40 -6.65 2.78
C ILE A 53 -16.53 -6.07 1.92
N ASN A 54 -16.26 -5.77 0.64
CA ASN A 54 -17.28 -5.29 -0.29
C ASN A 54 -18.42 -6.31 -0.48
N ARG A 55 -18.12 -7.60 -0.50
CA ARG A 55 -19.15 -8.66 -0.57
C ARG A 55 -19.99 -8.69 0.70
N LEU A 56 -19.37 -8.55 1.88
CA LEU A 56 -20.09 -8.49 3.15
C LEU A 56 -21.06 -7.30 3.21
N ILE A 57 -20.61 -6.13 2.76
CA ILE A 57 -21.45 -4.91 2.68
C ILE A 57 -22.64 -5.11 1.74
N LYS A 58 -22.45 -5.83 0.64
CA LYS A 58 -23.52 -6.14 -0.34
C LYS A 58 -24.46 -7.26 0.13
N PHE A 59 -24.06 -8.08 1.10
CA PHE A 59 -24.88 -9.19 1.60
C PHE A 59 -26.07 -8.67 2.41
N ASN A 60 -27.15 -9.46 2.47
CA ASN A 60 -28.51 -9.02 2.84
C ASN A 60 -28.59 -8.16 4.12
N LYS A 61 -28.53 -6.83 3.96
CA LYS A 61 -28.60 -5.81 5.01
C LYS A 61 -29.87 -5.95 5.87
N ALA A 62 -30.94 -6.51 5.32
CA ALA A 62 -32.19 -6.75 6.04
C ALA A 62 -32.02 -7.74 7.21
N ASN A 63 -31.08 -8.68 7.09
CA ASN A 63 -30.87 -9.71 8.10
C ASN A 63 -29.75 -9.35 9.10
N TYR A 64 -28.78 -8.51 8.71
CA TYR A 64 -27.61 -8.19 9.55
C TYR A 64 -27.14 -6.73 9.35
N PRO A 65 -27.96 -5.72 9.69
CA PRO A 65 -27.65 -4.31 9.41
C PRO A 65 -26.38 -3.81 10.13
N GLU A 66 -26.18 -4.20 11.40
CA GLU A 66 -25.02 -3.78 12.20
C GLU A 66 -23.70 -4.26 11.59
N LYS A 67 -23.64 -5.52 11.14
CA LYS A 67 -22.44 -6.08 10.49
C LYS A 67 -22.08 -5.38 9.19
N VAL A 68 -23.10 -4.92 8.45
CA VAL A 68 -22.89 -4.14 7.21
C VAL A 68 -22.34 -2.75 7.53
N GLU A 69 -22.84 -2.12 8.59
CA GLU A 69 -22.33 -0.83 9.06
C GLU A 69 -20.87 -0.94 9.54
N GLU A 70 -20.56 -1.89 10.40
CA GLU A 70 -19.19 -2.16 10.86
C GLU A 70 -18.23 -2.41 9.69
N ALA A 71 -18.64 -3.20 8.70
CA ALA A 71 -17.84 -3.46 7.51
C ALA A 71 -17.62 -2.20 6.66
N SER A 72 -18.62 -1.31 6.60
CA SER A 72 -18.55 -0.05 5.85
C SER A 72 -17.60 0.95 6.53
N VAL A 73 -17.65 1.03 7.86
CA VAL A 73 -16.70 1.81 8.67
C VAL A 73 -15.29 1.28 8.46
N LEU A 74 -15.08 -0.04 8.63
CA LEU A 74 -13.77 -0.67 8.42
C LEU A 74 -13.22 -0.44 7.01
N ARG A 75 -14.06 -0.57 5.98
CA ARG A 75 -13.66 -0.27 4.59
C ARG A 75 -13.16 1.17 4.46
N THR A 76 -13.84 2.11 5.08
CA THR A 76 -13.46 3.53 5.04
C THR A 76 -12.12 3.75 5.74
N GLU A 77 -11.92 3.16 6.92
CA GLU A 77 -10.64 3.20 7.63
C GLU A 77 -9.49 2.62 6.80
N ILE A 78 -9.71 1.47 6.16
CA ILE A 78 -8.74 0.82 5.28
C ILE A 78 -8.35 1.73 4.10
N LEU A 79 -9.35 2.30 3.41
CA LEU A 79 -9.09 3.14 2.25
C LEU A 79 -8.36 4.44 2.62
N ASN A 80 -8.75 5.06 3.75
CA ASN A 80 -8.05 6.23 4.27
C ASN A 80 -6.60 5.89 4.63
N TYR A 81 -6.37 4.76 5.29
CA TYR A 81 -5.01 4.31 5.61
C TYR A 81 -4.16 4.11 4.36
N ILE A 82 -4.69 3.41 3.35
CA ILE A 82 -3.98 3.17 2.10
C ILE A 82 -3.68 4.48 1.37
N GLN A 83 -4.64 5.42 1.34
CA GLN A 83 -4.44 6.73 0.73
C GLN A 83 -3.32 7.53 1.41
N GLU A 84 -3.24 7.49 2.74
CA GLU A 84 -2.13 8.13 3.46
C GLU A 84 -0.78 7.46 3.14
N ARG A 85 -0.71 6.12 3.11
CA ARG A 85 0.54 5.41 2.76
C ARG A 85 0.95 5.58 1.30
N GLN A 86 0.01 5.90 0.40
CA GLN A 86 0.34 6.20 -1.00
C GLN A 86 1.18 7.47 -1.14
N LYS A 87 1.00 8.45 -0.24
CA LYS A 87 1.83 9.65 -0.18
C LYS A 87 3.27 9.28 0.18
N ASP A 88 3.44 8.44 1.20
CA ASP A 88 4.75 7.94 1.65
C ASP A 88 5.45 7.15 0.52
N PHE A 89 4.73 6.24 -0.13
CA PHE A 89 5.23 5.48 -1.28
C PHE A 89 5.77 6.40 -2.38
N THR A 90 4.99 7.43 -2.75
CA THR A 90 5.37 8.38 -3.81
C THR A 90 6.63 9.15 -3.44
N ALA A 91 6.69 9.67 -2.20
CA ALA A 91 7.85 10.40 -1.72
C ALA A 91 9.12 9.54 -1.69
N ILE A 92 9.01 8.29 -1.22
CA ILE A 92 10.12 7.33 -1.20
C ILE A 92 10.56 7.00 -2.63
N LYS A 93 9.62 6.69 -3.52
CA LYS A 93 9.92 6.39 -4.93
C LYS A 93 10.68 7.53 -5.60
N ASP A 94 10.19 8.76 -5.45
CA ASP A 94 10.82 9.93 -6.07
C ASP A 94 12.22 10.19 -5.53
N LYS A 95 12.44 9.95 -4.23
CA LYS A 95 13.77 10.00 -3.62
C LYS A 95 14.70 8.92 -4.20
N LEU A 96 14.24 7.67 -4.25
CA LEU A 96 15.04 6.56 -4.78
C LEU A 96 15.38 6.74 -6.25
N PHE A 97 14.48 7.30 -7.06
CA PHE A 97 14.75 7.54 -8.48
C PHE A 97 15.85 8.58 -8.67
N LYS A 98 15.87 9.64 -7.85
CA LYS A 98 16.99 10.59 -7.83
C LYS A 98 18.30 9.94 -7.38
N GLU A 99 18.26 9.07 -6.37
CA GLU A 99 19.45 8.33 -5.94
C GLU A 99 19.99 7.40 -7.03
N LEU A 100 19.11 6.76 -7.81
CA LEU A 100 19.51 5.96 -8.98
C LEU A 100 20.22 6.82 -10.02
N GLU A 101 19.69 8.00 -10.34
CA GLU A 101 20.31 8.92 -11.30
C GLU A 101 21.73 9.32 -10.89
N VAL A 102 21.95 9.61 -9.60
CA VAL A 102 23.28 9.91 -9.04
C VAL A 102 24.25 8.73 -9.20
N ASN A 103 23.73 7.50 -9.20
CA ASN A 103 24.49 6.27 -9.42
C ASN A 103 24.56 5.87 -10.90
N ASN A 104 24.29 6.78 -11.83
CA ASN A 104 24.28 6.57 -13.29
C ASN A 104 23.26 5.51 -13.75
N LEU A 105 22.16 5.33 -13.00
CA LEU A 105 21.04 4.47 -13.38
C LEU A 105 19.81 5.34 -13.65
N TYR A 106 19.32 5.32 -14.89
CA TYR A 106 18.23 6.18 -15.33
C TYR A 106 16.98 5.35 -15.64
N ILE A 107 15.84 5.75 -15.06
CA ILE A 107 14.53 5.21 -15.42
C ILE A 107 13.91 6.16 -16.45
N LEU A 108 13.95 5.75 -17.72
CA LEU A 108 13.44 6.53 -18.84
C LEU A 108 11.99 6.13 -19.17
N ASN A 109 11.24 7.09 -19.70
CA ASN A 109 9.92 6.90 -20.30
C ASN A 109 9.87 7.49 -21.72
N GLU A 110 8.74 7.33 -22.41
CA GLU A 110 8.53 7.76 -23.79
C GLU A 110 8.75 9.26 -24.02
N LYS A 111 8.63 10.09 -22.98
CA LYS A 111 8.85 11.55 -23.06
C LYS A 111 10.31 11.95 -22.88
N THR A 112 11.12 11.06 -22.30
CA THR A 112 12.55 11.29 -22.05
C THR A 112 13.44 10.74 -23.16
N LEU A 113 12.90 9.90 -24.05
CA LEU A 113 13.60 9.45 -25.24
C LEU A 113 13.69 10.61 -26.24
N LYS A 114 14.91 11.04 -26.55
CA LYS A 114 15.15 11.93 -27.68
C LYS A 114 15.09 11.09 -28.96
N ASN A 115 14.16 11.41 -29.85
CA ASN A 115 14.17 10.90 -31.23
C ASN A 115 15.39 11.46 -31.98
#